data_AF-A0A6J7RM38-F1
#
_entry.id   AF-A0A6J7RM38-F1
#
_cell.length_a   1.000
_cell.length_b   1.000
_cell.length_c   1.000
_cell.angle_alpha   90.00
_cell.angle_beta   90.00
_cell.angle_gamma   90.00
#
_symmetry.space_group_name_H-M   'P 1'
#
loop_
_entity.id
_entity.type
_entity.pdbx_description
1 polymer ?
#
loop_
_entity_poly.entity_id
_entity_poly.type
_entity_poly.pdbx_seq_one_letter_code
_entity_poly.pdbx_strand_id
1 'polypeptide(L)'
;MIETVAVTSGQKVGYHGVEISQNGTLVMVGCGSAHGVAPLTDGLSPFHFSRQRIQLIELPHMHTSMCFIPSGQPTPVVGDQVDVQRPLINSTADHIHWI
;
A
#
# COMPACT_ATOMS: atom_id res chain seq x y z
N MET A 1 6.08 -9.26 -0.88
CA MET A 1 7.28 -8.52 -1.31
C MET A 1 7.04 -7.04 -1.11
N ILE A 2 8.02 -6.29 -0.60
CA ILE A 2 7.98 -4.83 -0.45
C ILE A 2 9.16 -4.24 -1.20
N GLU A 3 8.95 -3.14 -1.91
CA GLU A 3 9.99 -2.28 -2.45
C GLU A 3 9.67 -0.83 -2.10
N THR A 4 10.69 -0.01 -1.89
CA THR A 4 10.53 1.41 -1.52
C THR A 4 11.36 2.32 -2.41
N VAL A 5 10.77 3.44 -2.83
CA VAL A 5 11.45 4.45 -3.66
C VAL A 5 11.19 5.83 -3.07
N ALA A 6 12.25 6.62 -2.86
CA ALA A 6 12.11 8.01 -2.43
C ALA A 6 11.51 8.87 -3.54
N VAL A 7 10.63 9.79 -3.18
CA VAL A 7 9.98 10.72 -4.11
C VAL A 7 9.93 12.13 -3.54
N THR A 8 9.97 13.11 -4.43
CA THR A 8 9.88 14.53 -4.08
C THR A 8 8.56 15.14 -4.56
N SER A 9 8.15 16.23 -3.91
CA SER A 9 6.98 17.01 -4.34
C SER A 9 7.06 17.39 -5.82
N GLY A 10 5.92 17.31 -6.52
CA GLY A 10 5.79 17.60 -7.96
C GLY A 10 6.16 16.43 -8.88
N GLN A 11 6.68 15.32 -8.35
CA GLN A 11 6.96 14.12 -9.14
C GLN A 11 5.65 13.40 -9.51
N LYS A 12 5.53 12.98 -10.77
CA LYS A 12 4.43 12.12 -11.24
C LYS A 12 4.78 10.65 -11.08
N VAL A 13 3.86 9.87 -10.54
CA VAL A 13 4.07 8.46 -10.19
C VAL A 13 2.87 7.60 -10.62
N GLY A 14 3.06 6.29 -10.65
CA GLY A 14 2.00 5.34 -11.02
C GLY A 14 1.64 5.36 -12.50
N TYR A 15 0.67 4.54 -12.87
CA TYR A 15 0.19 4.41 -14.24
C TYR A 15 -0.57 5.65 -14.70
N HIS A 16 -1.37 6.25 -13.81
CA HIS A 16 -2.16 7.44 -14.12
C HIS A 16 -1.38 8.76 -13.97
N GLY A 17 -0.09 8.70 -13.60
CA GLY A 17 0.76 9.89 -13.47
C GLY A 17 0.31 10.83 -12.35
N VAL A 18 -0.10 10.27 -11.21
CA VAL A 18 -0.53 11.00 -10.01
C VAL A 18 0.63 11.86 -9.51
N GLU A 19 0.39 13.14 -9.29
CA GLU A 19 1.39 14.06 -8.76
C GLU A 19 1.46 13.99 -7.23
N ILE A 20 2.66 13.84 -6.69
CA ILE A 20 2.91 13.80 -5.25
C ILE A 20 3.01 15.22 -4.69
N SER A 21 2.25 15.52 -3.62
CA SER A 21 2.16 16.87 -3.04
C SER A 21 3.25 17.21 -2.01
N GLN A 22 4.02 16.22 -1.54
CA GLN A 22 5.06 16.41 -0.53
C GLN A 22 6.12 15.31 -0.58
N ASN A 23 7.31 15.59 -0.05
CA ASN A 23 8.39 14.60 -0.03
C ASN A 23 8.00 13.35 0.79
N GLY A 24 8.48 12.19 0.36
CA GLY A 24 8.21 10.94 1.07
C GLY A 24 8.74 9.71 0.35
N THR A 25 8.07 8.60 0.57
CA THR A 25 8.43 7.30 0.04
C THR A 25 7.23 6.63 -0.60
N LEU A 26 7.40 6.13 -1.82
CA LEU A 26 6.51 5.17 -2.41
C LEU A 26 6.82 3.78 -1.86
N VAL A 27 5.78 3.05 -1.51
CA VAL A 27 5.86 1.66 -1.05
C VAL A 27 5.10 0.81 -2.05
N MET A 28 5.81 -0.05 -2.77
CA MET A 28 5.22 -1.05 -3.64
C MET A 28 4.95 -2.31 -2.82
N VAL A 29 3.68 -2.60 -2.60
CA VAL A 29 3.24 -3.82 -1.90
C VAL A 29 2.93 -4.87 -2.96
N GLY A 30 3.60 -6.02 -2.89
CA GLY A 30 3.43 -7.15 -3.82
C GLY A 30 2.13 -7.93 -3.64
N CYS A 31 1.02 -7.23 -3.43
CA CYS A 31 -0.33 -7.75 -3.51
C CYS A 31 -1.24 -6.71 -4.18
N GLY A 32 -2.25 -7.19 -4.89
CA GLY A 32 -3.06 -6.39 -5.79
C GLY A 32 -4.47 -6.95 -5.95
N SER A 33 -5.19 -6.50 -6.97
CA SER A 33 -6.58 -6.90 -7.19
C SER A 33 -6.77 -8.41 -7.39
N ALA A 34 -5.79 -9.12 -7.96
CA ALA A 34 -5.83 -10.58 -8.08
C ALA A 34 -5.75 -11.30 -6.70
N HIS A 35 -5.27 -10.59 -5.67
CA HIS A 35 -5.17 -11.06 -4.29
C HIS A 35 -6.35 -10.58 -3.43
N GLY A 36 -7.42 -10.04 -4.05
CA GLY A 36 -8.59 -9.55 -3.34
C GLY A 36 -8.45 -8.11 -2.80
N VAL A 37 -7.33 -7.42 -3.06
CA VAL A 37 -7.10 -6.05 -2.62
C VAL A 37 -7.97 -5.07 -3.39
N ALA A 38 -8.69 -4.23 -2.67
CA ALA A 38 -9.41 -3.09 -3.21
C ALA A 38 -9.48 -1.99 -2.13
N PRO A 39 -9.72 -0.72 -2.50
CA PRO A 39 -10.06 0.32 -1.54
C PRO A 39 -11.21 -0.11 -0.62
N LEU A 40 -11.26 0.50 0.56
CA LEU A 40 -12.40 0.37 1.46
C LEU A 40 -13.63 1.07 0.86
N THR A 41 -14.80 0.83 1.45
CA THR A 41 -16.09 1.38 0.96
C THR A 41 -16.14 2.90 0.95
N ASP A 42 -15.33 3.56 1.79
CA ASP A 42 -15.15 5.01 1.87
C ASP A 42 -14.04 5.53 0.94
N GLY A 43 -13.46 4.66 0.10
CA GLY A 43 -12.35 4.98 -0.80
C GLY A 43 -10.98 5.00 -0.14
N LEU A 44 -10.88 4.75 1.17
CA LEU A 44 -9.59 4.75 1.86
C LEU A 44 -8.74 3.53 1.48
N SER A 45 -7.42 3.71 1.57
CA SER A 45 -6.45 2.63 1.42
C SER A 45 -6.74 1.48 2.39
N PRO A 46 -6.68 0.20 1.95
CA PRO A 46 -6.83 -0.93 2.86
C PRO A 46 -5.55 -1.24 3.65
N PHE A 47 -4.44 -0.55 3.37
CA PHE A 47 -3.13 -0.87 3.92
C PHE A 47 -2.80 -0.05 5.17
N HIS A 48 -2.12 -0.69 6.11
CA HIS A 48 -1.54 -0.05 7.28
C HIS A 48 -0.10 -0.48 7.49
N PHE A 49 0.69 0.42 8.05
CA PHE A 49 2.01 0.13 8.56
C PHE A 49 2.19 0.82 9.91
N SER A 50 2.78 0.15 10.89
CA SER A 50 2.91 0.66 12.25
C SER A 50 1.57 1.19 12.84
N ARG A 51 0.47 0.48 12.55
CA ARG A 51 -0.92 0.84 12.95
C ARG A 51 -1.44 2.16 12.34
N GLN A 52 -0.73 2.73 11.37
CA GLN A 52 -1.15 3.93 10.64
C GLN A 52 -1.55 3.54 9.22
N ARG A 53 -2.66 4.11 8.73
CA ARG A 53 -3.10 3.88 7.36
C ARG A 53 -2.15 4.57 6.39
N ILE A 54 -1.64 3.85 5.40
CA ILE A 54 -0.76 4.42 4.36
C ILE A 54 -1.58 4.77 3.13
N GLN A 55 -1.25 5.88 2.47
CA GLN A 55 -2.07 6.40 1.37
C GLN A 55 -1.94 5.50 0.15
N LEU A 56 -3.06 5.09 -0.46
CA LEU A 56 -3.05 4.43 -1.75
C LEU A 56 -2.97 5.50 -2.85
N ILE A 57 -2.04 5.37 -3.79
CA ILE A 57 -1.81 6.37 -4.84
C ILE A 57 -2.86 6.29 -5.95
N GLU A 58 -3.18 5.08 -6.38
CA GLU A 58 -4.18 4.77 -7.41
C GLU A 58 -4.78 3.39 -7.13
N LEU A 59 -5.81 2.99 -7.89
CA LEU A 59 -6.42 1.67 -7.69
C LEU A 59 -5.38 0.54 -7.79
N PRO A 60 -5.51 -0.56 -7.01
CA PRO A 60 -4.57 -1.66 -7.05
C PRO A 60 -4.48 -2.29 -8.45
N HIS A 61 -3.26 -2.51 -8.93
CA HIS A 61 -3.00 -3.34 -10.11
C HIS A 61 -3.15 -4.82 -9.76
N MET A 62 -3.11 -5.73 -10.74
CA MET A 62 -3.35 -7.15 -10.48
C MET A 62 -2.41 -7.74 -9.41
N HIS A 63 -1.12 -7.39 -9.46
CA HIS A 63 -0.11 -7.98 -8.59
C HIS A 63 0.58 -7.00 -7.64
N THR A 64 0.29 -5.70 -7.75
CA THR A 64 0.99 -4.69 -6.96
C THR A 64 0.07 -3.53 -6.59
N SER A 65 0.28 -2.97 -5.41
CA SER A 65 -0.37 -1.76 -4.94
C SER A 65 0.70 -0.72 -4.62
N MET A 66 0.52 0.49 -5.17
CA MET A 66 1.41 1.63 -4.90
C MET A 66 0.84 2.46 -3.76
N CYS A 67 1.58 2.53 -2.65
CA CYS A 67 1.24 3.37 -1.51
C CYS A 67 2.25 4.51 -1.36
N PHE A 68 1.87 5.53 -0.61
CA PHE A 68 2.72 6.67 -0.26
C PHE A 68 2.71 6.91 1.24
N ILE A 69 3.92 7.19 1.74
CA ILE A 69 4.18 7.54 3.13
C ILE A 69 4.95 8.88 3.15
N PRO A 70 4.43 9.91 3.82
CA PRO A 70 5.13 11.18 4.00
C PRO A 70 6.50 11.02 4.68
N SER A 71 7.47 11.86 4.32
CA SER A 71 8.76 11.90 5.02
C SER A 71 8.58 12.08 6.53
N GLY A 72 9.33 11.30 7.31
CA GLY A 72 9.32 11.34 8.78
C GLY A 72 8.28 10.43 9.44
N GLN A 73 7.40 9.78 8.67
CA GLN A 73 6.53 8.72 9.18
C GLN A 73 7.23 7.35 9.16
N PRO A 74 6.77 6.37 9.96
CA PRO A 74 7.26 5.00 9.87
C PRO A 74 7.06 4.44 8.45
N THR A 75 8.15 3.96 7.85
CA THR A 75 8.16 3.40 6.48
C THR A 75 8.67 1.96 6.54
N PRO A 76 7.97 0.99 5.94
CA PRO A 76 8.44 -0.39 5.90
C PRO A 76 9.72 -0.50 5.09
N VAL A 77 10.61 -1.39 5.50
CA VAL A 77 11.75 -1.82 4.69
C VAL A 77 11.51 -3.19 4.07
N VAL A 78 12.38 -3.57 3.13
CA VAL A 78 12.34 -4.92 2.54
C VAL A 78 12.44 -5.96 3.65
N GLY A 79 11.45 -6.86 3.70
CA GLY A 79 11.35 -7.92 4.73
C GLY A 79 10.29 -7.65 5.79
N ASP A 80 9.83 -6.41 5.94
CA ASP A 80 8.71 -6.09 6.82
C ASP A 80 7.38 -6.64 6.29
N GLN A 81 6.39 -6.69 7.18
CA GLN A 81 5.01 -6.97 6.85
C GLN A 81 4.20 -5.67 6.82
N VAL A 82 3.26 -5.58 5.89
CA VAL A 82 2.29 -4.50 5.78
C VAL A 82 0.92 -5.11 6.00
N ASP A 83 0.16 -4.52 6.92
CA ASP A 83 -1.18 -5.00 7.23
C ASP A 83 -2.13 -4.65 6.08
N VAL A 84 -3.08 -5.55 5.81
CA VAL A 84 -4.12 -5.33 4.80
C VAL A 84 -5.48 -5.69 5.35
N GLN A 85 -6.41 -4.72 5.31
CA GLN A 85 -7.78 -4.90 5.77
C GLN A 85 -8.66 -5.39 4.62
N ARG A 86 -8.86 -6.71 4.49
CA ARG A 86 -9.79 -7.32 3.51
C ARG A 86 -10.66 -8.42 4.11
N PRO A 87 -11.90 -8.60 3.62
CA PRO A 87 -12.74 -9.73 4.02
C PRO A 87 -12.13 -11.07 3.62
N LEU A 88 -12.24 -12.08 4.49
CA LEU A 88 -11.75 -13.44 4.19
C LEU A 88 -12.65 -14.23 3.22
N ILE A 89 -13.73 -13.63 2.72
CA ILE A 89 -14.61 -14.24 1.72
C ILE A 89 -14.07 -14.12 0.28
N ASN A 90 -13.10 -13.23 0.04
CA ASN A 90 -12.50 -12.98 -1.27
C ASN A 90 -10.96 -12.93 -1.22
N SER A 91 -10.39 -13.32 -0.08
CA SER A 91 -8.95 -13.34 0.18
C SER A 91 -8.63 -14.63 0.91
N THR A 92 -7.57 -15.32 0.50
CA THR A 92 -7.10 -16.54 1.17
C THR A 92 -5.99 -16.19 2.14
N ALA A 93 -6.05 -16.73 3.37
CA ALA A 93 -4.96 -16.64 4.32
C ALA A 93 -4.12 -17.90 4.23
N ASP A 94 -2.81 -17.76 4.01
CA ASP A 94 -1.89 -18.89 4.07
C ASP A 94 -1.71 -19.36 5.52
N HIS A 95 -1.68 -18.41 6.47
CA HIS A 95 -1.42 -18.64 7.88
C HIS A 95 -2.48 -17.91 8.72
N ILE A 96 -3.03 -18.61 9.71
CA ILE A 96 -3.96 -18.03 10.68
C ILE A 96 -3.32 -18.13 12.07
N HIS A 97 -3.12 -16.98 12.70
CA HIS A 97 -2.61 -16.89 14.06
C HIS A 97 -3.78 -16.66 15.02
N TRP A 98 -4.19 -17.71 15.72
CA TRP A 98 -5.12 -17.60 16.85
C TRP A 98 -4.32 -17.19 18.08
N ILE A 99 -4.59 -15.99 18.59
CA ILE A 99 -4.02 -15.49 19.85
C ILE A 99 -4.89 -15.99 21.01
#